data_AF-A0A2R6NMY9-F1
#
_entry.id   AF-A0A2R6NMY9-F1
#
_cell.length_a   1.000
_cell.length_b   1.000
_cell.length_c   1.000
_cell.angle_alpha   90.00
_cell.angle_beta   90.00
_cell.angle_gamma   90.00
#
_symmetry.space_group_name_H-M   'P 1'
#
loop_
_entity.id
_entity.type
_entity.pdbx_description
1 polymer ?
#
loop_
_entity_poly.entity_id
_entity_poly.type
_entity_poly.pdbx_seq_one_letter_code
_entity_poly.pdbx_strand_id
1 'polypeptide(L)'
;MEGQPDFNMDPSSTSTMWQVHGTYLGNIHLLLNSTFPVVEVRVLPTATARFDTIRNAVQKYIASSFSHIYLPSTLQGWEDVPLLASSVDRILASESSCPSPSLPIEQICLQIHVYQPSEADAFEELATGSARSEGGEVMAASVCELPSLGWEGLWESLIFSDDIKSKLLDYIYATILFSDADVDCEFVSIQVFV
;
A
#
# COMPACT_ATOMS: atom_id res chain seq x y z
N MET A 1 -40.05 -44.34 27.70
CA MET A 1 -39.59 -44.65 26.32
C MET A 1 -40.02 -43.50 25.45
N GLU A 2 -39.03 -42.93 24.78
CA GLU A 2 -38.90 -41.54 24.34
C GLU A 2 -39.96 -41.06 23.34
N GLY A 3 -40.31 -39.78 23.45
CA GLY A 3 -40.98 -39.02 22.40
C GLY A 3 -39.95 -38.27 21.57
N GLN A 4 -39.92 -38.51 20.26
CA GLN A 4 -39.20 -37.69 19.29
C GLN A 4 -39.96 -36.37 19.06
N PRO A 5 -39.29 -35.21 19.03
CA PRO A 5 -39.85 -34.02 18.43
C PRO A 5 -39.59 -34.00 16.92
N ASP A 6 -40.66 -33.88 16.13
CA ASP A 6 -40.63 -33.59 14.69
C ASP A 6 -40.11 -32.17 14.45
N PHE A 7 -38.92 -32.06 13.87
CA PHE A 7 -38.32 -30.78 13.46
C PHE A 7 -38.77 -30.46 12.03
N ASN A 8 -39.97 -29.88 11.90
CA ASN A 8 -40.47 -29.39 10.61
C ASN A 8 -39.92 -27.96 10.38
N MET A 9 -38.86 -27.85 9.57
CA MET A 9 -38.20 -26.58 9.25
C MET A 9 -38.89 -25.92 8.04
N ASP A 10 -39.38 -24.69 8.23
CA ASP A 10 -40.00 -23.87 7.19
C ASP A 10 -38.97 -23.47 6.11
N PRO A 11 -39.18 -23.80 4.82
CA PRO A 11 -38.24 -23.51 3.73
C PRO A 11 -38.11 -22.01 3.40
N SER A 12 -38.91 -21.13 4.01
CA SER A 12 -38.82 -19.68 3.80
C SER A 12 -37.77 -18.97 4.67
N SER A 13 -37.33 -19.59 5.78
CA SER A 13 -36.37 -18.95 6.71
C SER A 13 -34.91 -19.05 6.25
N THR A 14 -34.58 -19.98 5.35
CA THR A 14 -33.21 -20.11 4.82
C THR A 14 -32.91 -19.14 3.68
N SER A 15 -33.92 -18.54 3.06
CA SER A 15 -33.73 -17.65 1.91
C SER A 15 -33.21 -16.25 2.29
N THR A 16 -33.46 -15.79 3.52
CA THR A 16 -33.03 -14.46 3.98
C THR A 16 -31.60 -14.46 4.51
N MET A 17 -31.08 -15.62 4.93
CA MET A 17 -29.74 -15.75 5.52
C MET A 17 -28.62 -15.66 4.47
N TRP A 18 -28.91 -16.07 3.23
CA TRP A 18 -27.94 -15.99 2.11
C TRP A 18 -27.89 -14.62 1.41
N GLN A 19 -28.81 -13.71 1.71
CA GLN A 19 -28.79 -12.36 1.12
C GLN A 19 -27.88 -11.37 1.87
N VAL A 20 -27.59 -11.61 3.15
CA VAL A 20 -26.81 -10.67 3.97
C VAL A 20 -25.29 -10.91 3.86
N HIS A 21 -24.85 -12.12 3.51
CA HIS A 21 -23.44 -12.43 3.27
C HIS A 21 -22.94 -12.05 1.86
N GLY A 22 -23.85 -11.84 0.90
CA GLY A 22 -23.49 -11.43 -0.46
C GLY A 22 -23.08 -9.96 -0.59
N THR A 23 -23.48 -9.11 0.35
CA THR A 23 -23.18 -7.67 0.33
C THR A 23 -21.77 -7.32 0.78
N TYR A 24 -21.15 -8.10 1.67
CA TYR A 24 -19.80 -7.79 2.15
C TYR A 24 -18.72 -8.16 1.13
N LEU A 25 -18.86 -9.30 0.45
CA LEU A 25 -17.94 -9.70 -0.63
C LEU A 25 -18.08 -8.82 -1.88
N GLY A 26 -19.30 -8.37 -2.20
CA GLY A 26 -19.53 -7.41 -3.29
C GLY A 26 -18.84 -6.06 -3.05
N ASN A 27 -18.79 -5.61 -1.80
CA ASN A 27 -18.11 -4.37 -1.42
C ASN A 27 -16.58 -4.50 -1.48
N ILE A 28 -16.02 -5.65 -1.11
CA ILE A 28 -14.55 -5.89 -1.19
C ILE A 28 -14.11 -5.94 -2.67
N HIS A 29 -14.90 -6.59 -3.54
CA HIS A 29 -14.62 -6.62 -4.98
C HIS A 29 -14.75 -5.21 -5.64
N LEU A 30 -15.65 -4.35 -5.16
CA LEU A 30 -15.77 -2.97 -5.63
C LEU A 30 -14.65 -2.06 -5.12
N LEU A 31 -14.13 -2.30 -3.92
CA LEU A 31 -12.98 -1.58 -3.37
C LEU A 31 -11.66 -1.99 -4.05
N LEU A 32 -11.49 -3.28 -4.37
CA LEU A 32 -10.32 -3.79 -5.09
C LEU A 32 -10.29 -3.37 -6.57
N ASN A 33 -11.44 -3.13 -7.19
CA ASN A 33 -11.55 -2.85 -8.62
C ASN A 33 -11.72 -1.35 -8.95
N SER A 34 -11.70 -0.49 -7.93
CA SER A 34 -11.66 0.97 -8.08
C SER A 34 -10.24 1.44 -7.79
N THR A 35 -9.34 1.27 -8.75
CA THR A 35 -7.93 1.67 -8.60
C THR A 35 -7.84 3.18 -8.48
N PHE A 36 -7.57 3.68 -7.29
CA PHE A 36 -7.22 5.08 -7.05
C PHE A 36 -5.75 5.27 -7.41
N PRO A 37 -5.41 6.14 -8.38
CA PRO A 37 -4.02 6.39 -8.71
C PRO A 37 -3.27 6.92 -7.49
N VAL A 38 -2.12 6.30 -7.22
CA VAL A 38 -1.26 6.68 -6.11
C VAL A 38 -0.31 7.78 -6.55
N VAL A 39 -0.17 8.80 -5.70
CA VAL A 39 0.85 9.84 -5.81
C VAL A 39 1.75 9.76 -4.60
N GLU A 40 3.03 9.51 -4.85
CA GLU A 40 4.09 9.42 -3.86
C GLU A 40 4.80 10.77 -3.74
N VAL A 41 4.87 11.29 -2.52
CA VAL A 41 5.49 12.56 -2.19
C VAL A 41 6.63 12.29 -1.22
N ARG A 42 7.85 12.38 -1.74
CA ARG A 42 9.07 12.25 -0.97
C ARG A 42 9.43 13.59 -0.33
N VAL A 43 9.59 13.58 0.98
CA VAL A 43 9.89 14.74 1.80
C VAL A 43 11.40 14.83 2.04
N LEU A 44 11.93 16.06 2.03
CA LEU A 44 13.33 16.34 2.34
C LEU A 44 13.66 15.94 3.79
N PRO A 45 14.87 15.41 4.07
CA PRO A 45 15.33 15.12 5.43
C PRO A 45 15.24 16.33 6.39
N THR A 46 15.40 17.53 5.85
CA THR A 46 15.40 18.81 6.59
C THR A 46 14.02 19.43 6.76
N ALA A 47 12.97 18.84 6.17
CA ALA A 47 11.63 19.39 6.22
C ALA A 47 11.08 19.38 7.66
N THR A 48 10.46 20.48 8.07
CA THR A 48 9.81 20.61 9.39
C THR A 48 8.29 20.68 9.29
N ALA A 49 7.76 20.78 8.07
CA ALA A 49 6.33 20.82 7.83
C ALA A 49 5.67 19.45 8.11
N ARG A 50 4.47 19.47 8.67
CA ARG A 50 3.70 18.25 8.94
C ARG A 50 3.27 17.58 7.63
N PHE A 51 3.25 16.24 7.61
CA PHE A 51 2.84 15.47 6.43
C PHE A 51 1.44 15.82 5.93
N ASP A 52 0.47 16.06 6.83
CA ASP A 52 -0.88 16.49 6.40
C ASP A 52 -0.87 17.85 5.71
N THR A 53 -0.02 18.77 6.17
CA THR A 53 0.14 20.09 5.54
C THR A 53 0.74 19.96 4.15
N ILE A 54 1.77 19.12 3.99
CA ILE A 54 2.39 18.82 2.70
C ILE A 54 1.37 18.14 1.77
N ARG A 55 0.66 17.10 2.26
CA ARG A 55 -0.37 16.38 1.50
C ARG A 55 -1.43 17.33 0.94
N ASN A 56 -1.97 18.20 1.79
CA ASN A 56 -2.98 19.19 1.39
C ASN A 56 -2.43 20.20 0.38
N ALA A 57 -1.17 20.62 0.52
CA ALA A 57 -0.54 21.52 -0.42
C ALA A 57 -0.31 20.86 -1.79
N VAL A 58 0.14 19.60 -1.82
CA VAL A 58 0.28 18.81 -3.05
C VAL A 58 -1.08 18.59 -3.71
N GLN A 59 -2.12 18.23 -2.94
CA GLN A 59 -3.48 18.05 -3.48
C GLN A 59 -3.99 19.32 -4.17
N LYS A 60 -3.82 20.48 -3.52
CA LYS A 60 -4.20 21.79 -4.10
C LYS A 60 -3.39 22.09 -5.35
N TYR A 61 -2.08 21.86 -5.31
CA TYR A 61 -1.19 22.07 -6.44
C TYR A 61 -1.59 21.22 -7.65
N ILE A 62 -1.87 19.93 -7.45
CA ILE A 62 -2.29 19.04 -8.53
C ILE A 62 -3.63 19.52 -9.12
N ALA A 63 -4.60 19.82 -8.27
CA ALA A 63 -5.92 20.27 -8.70
C ALA A 63 -5.91 21.62 -9.45
N SER A 64 -4.99 22.53 -9.11
CA SER A 64 -4.90 23.84 -9.78
C SER A 64 -4.03 23.86 -11.02
N SER A 65 -3.05 22.94 -11.11
CA SER A 65 -1.98 23.01 -12.12
C SER A 65 -2.16 22.01 -13.26
N PHE A 66 -2.96 20.95 -13.07
CA PHE A 66 -3.12 19.88 -14.05
C PHE A 66 -4.59 19.62 -14.37
N SER A 67 -4.90 19.43 -15.66
CA SER A 67 -6.18 18.89 -16.09
C SER A 67 -6.17 17.36 -16.14
N HIS A 68 -5.00 16.77 -16.42
CA HIS A 68 -4.78 15.33 -16.51
C HIS A 68 -3.50 14.96 -15.77
N ILE A 69 -3.49 13.77 -15.16
CA ILE A 69 -2.30 13.11 -14.63
C ILE A 69 -1.87 12.00 -15.58
N TYR A 70 -0.56 11.86 -15.79
CA TYR A 70 0.02 10.79 -16.58
C TYR A 70 0.66 9.74 -15.68
N LEU A 71 0.51 8.46 -15.99
CA LEU A 71 0.97 7.35 -15.17
C LEU A 71 1.82 6.36 -15.99
N PRO A 72 2.99 5.92 -15.47
CA PRO A 72 3.74 6.56 -14.39
C PRO A 72 4.35 7.90 -14.85
N SER A 73 4.49 8.88 -13.97
CA SER A 73 5.21 10.13 -14.31
C SER A 73 5.80 10.84 -13.09
N THR A 74 6.78 11.71 -13.33
CA THR A 74 7.29 12.64 -12.31
C THR A 74 6.62 13.99 -12.49
N LEU A 75 6.00 14.52 -11.42
CA LEU A 75 5.38 15.84 -11.45
C LEU A 75 6.44 16.93 -11.23
N GLN A 76 6.27 18.06 -11.93
CA GLN A 76 7.24 19.16 -12.01
C GLN A 76 6.50 20.50 -11.94
N GLY A 77 7.14 21.55 -11.43
CA GLY A 77 6.56 22.89 -11.26
C GLY A 77 5.97 23.13 -9.87
N TRP A 78 6.09 22.18 -8.95
CA TRP A 78 5.71 22.36 -7.54
C TRP A 78 6.75 23.21 -6.79
N GLU A 79 7.94 23.37 -7.35
CA GLU A 79 9.05 24.18 -6.84
C GLU A 79 8.70 25.68 -6.75
N ASP A 80 7.70 26.13 -7.50
CA ASP A 80 7.18 27.50 -7.41
C ASP A 80 6.28 27.72 -6.18
N VAL A 81 5.86 26.64 -5.50
CA VAL A 81 5.06 26.70 -4.26
C VAL A 81 6.03 26.72 -3.07
N PRO A 82 6.16 27.82 -2.30
CA PRO A 82 7.23 27.96 -1.30
C PRO A 82 7.27 26.85 -0.24
N LEU A 83 6.10 26.36 0.16
CA LEU A 83 6.00 25.25 1.11
C LEU A 83 6.52 23.94 0.52
N LEU A 84 6.16 23.63 -0.73
CA LEU A 84 6.60 22.41 -1.40
C LEU A 84 8.09 22.50 -1.71
N ALA A 85 8.57 23.63 -2.22
CA ALA A 85 9.98 23.88 -2.51
C ALA A 85 10.91 23.69 -1.30
N SER A 86 10.42 23.99 -0.09
CA SER A 86 11.19 23.87 1.16
C SER A 86 11.04 22.52 1.86
N SER A 87 10.10 21.67 1.43
CA SER A 87 9.73 20.45 2.15
C SER A 87 9.76 19.18 1.29
N VAL A 88 9.54 19.29 -0.01
CA VAL A 88 9.40 18.16 -0.93
C VAL A 88 10.68 18.02 -1.73
N ASP A 89 11.09 16.77 -1.92
CA ASP A 89 12.23 16.39 -2.74
C ASP A 89 11.79 15.83 -4.10
N ARG A 90 10.69 15.07 -4.11
CA ARG A 90 10.15 14.46 -5.34
C ARG A 90 8.66 14.21 -5.23
N ILE A 91 7.94 14.33 -6.35
CA ILE A 91 6.55 13.89 -6.49
C ILE A 91 6.43 12.94 -7.69
N LEU A 92 5.96 11.72 -7.46
CA LEU A 92 5.74 10.69 -8.46
C LEU A 92 4.27 10.30 -8.52
N ALA A 93 3.75 10.13 -9.73
CA ALA A 93 2.48 9.49 -9.98
C ALA A 93 2.78 8.04 -10.37
N SER A 94 2.40 7.10 -9.52
CA SER A 94 2.81 5.70 -9.61
C SER A 94 2.10 4.97 -10.76
N GLU A 95 2.63 3.82 -11.15
CA GLU A 95 1.93 2.93 -12.07
C GLU A 95 0.57 2.49 -11.49
N SER A 96 -0.41 2.28 -12.35
CA SER A 96 -1.74 1.84 -11.94
C SER A 96 -2.30 0.84 -12.94
N SER A 97 -3.20 -0.01 -12.48
CA SER A 97 -3.95 -0.95 -13.34
C SER A 97 -5.03 -0.26 -14.19
N CYS A 98 -5.06 1.07 -14.24
CA CYS A 98 -5.98 1.83 -15.07
C CYS A 98 -5.74 1.54 -16.57
N PRO A 99 -6.80 1.45 -17.40
CA PRO A 99 -6.67 1.14 -18.81
C PRO A 99 -6.06 2.29 -19.64
N SER A 100 -6.04 3.51 -19.09
CA SER A 100 -5.48 4.69 -19.73
C SER A 100 -4.29 5.21 -18.94
N PRO A 101 -3.16 5.54 -19.60
CA PRO A 101 -2.01 6.17 -18.96
C PRO A 101 -2.23 7.66 -18.68
N SER A 102 -3.35 8.24 -19.13
CA SER A 102 -3.72 9.63 -18.86
C SER A 102 -5.12 9.67 -18.27
N LEU A 103 -5.25 10.30 -17.10
CA LEU A 103 -6.49 10.34 -16.35
C LEU A 103 -6.86 11.79 -16.02
N PRO A 104 -8.09 12.24 -16.33
CA PRO A 104 -8.54 13.58 -15.98
C PRO A 104 -8.69 13.74 -14.46
N ILE A 105 -8.06 14.77 -13.90
CA ILE A 105 -8.01 15.02 -12.44
C ILE A 105 -9.41 15.13 -11.83
N GLU A 106 -10.37 15.71 -12.56
CA GLU A 106 -11.74 15.92 -12.08
C GLU A 106 -12.56 14.62 -11.94
N GLN A 107 -12.13 13.52 -12.57
CA GLN A 107 -12.86 12.24 -12.60
C GLN A 107 -12.22 11.15 -11.73
N ILE A 108 -11.12 11.47 -11.04
CA ILE A 108 -10.36 10.52 -10.24
C ILE A 108 -10.24 11.01 -8.80
N CYS A 109 -10.13 10.07 -7.87
CA CYS A 109 -9.67 10.37 -6.52
C CYS A 109 -8.22 9.90 -6.41
N LEU A 110 -7.31 10.83 -6.10
CA LEU A 110 -5.89 10.53 -5.94
C LEU A 110 -5.60 10.13 -4.50
N GLN A 111 -4.78 9.10 -4.34
CA GLN A 111 -4.27 8.68 -3.05
C GLN A 111 -2.85 9.22 -2.85
N ILE A 112 -2.72 10.28 -2.04
CA ILE A 112 -1.44 10.97 -1.84
C ILE A 112 -0.73 10.42 -0.59
N HIS A 113 0.37 9.70 -0.83
CA HIS A 113 1.24 9.15 0.19
C HIS A 113 2.45 10.05 0.39
N VAL A 114 2.54 10.65 1.58
CA VAL A 114 3.68 11.49 1.98
C VAL A 114 4.58 10.65 2.87
N TYR A 115 5.86 10.58 2.50
CA TYR A 115 6.85 9.82 3.24
C TYR A 115 8.20 10.54 3.28
N GLN A 116 9.01 10.23 4.28
CA GLN A 116 10.35 10.75 4.44
C GLN A 116 11.28 9.55 4.68
N PRO A 117 12.17 9.21 3.73
CA PRO A 117 13.03 8.05 3.86
C PRO A 117 14.10 8.28 4.94
N SER A 118 14.45 7.21 5.66
CA SER A 118 15.64 7.19 6.51
C SER A 118 16.90 7.12 5.64
N GLU A 119 17.90 7.91 6.02
CA GLU A 119 19.25 7.89 5.40
C GLU A 119 20.13 6.78 5.96
N ALA A 120 19.66 6.05 6.98
CA ALA A 120 20.40 4.94 7.59
C ALA A 120 20.74 3.90 6.53
N ASP A 121 22.02 3.52 6.48
CA ASP A 121 22.48 2.43 5.63
C ASP A 121 21.64 1.19 5.95
N ALA A 122 21.17 0.49 4.92
CA ALA A 122 20.07 -0.47 4.98
C ALA A 122 20.37 -1.76 5.77
N PHE A 123 21.37 -1.75 6.64
CA PHE A 123 21.91 -2.92 7.31
C PHE A 123 22.56 -2.49 8.63
N GLU A 124 21.76 -2.38 9.69
CA GLU A 124 22.32 -2.51 11.04
C GLU A 124 22.73 -3.98 11.27
N GLU A 125 24.00 -4.18 11.61
CA GLU A 125 24.62 -5.48 11.79
C GLU A 125 24.22 -6.10 13.14
N LEU A 126 23.28 -7.05 13.12
CA LEU A 126 22.93 -7.82 14.32
C LEU A 126 23.75 -9.13 14.35
N ALA A 127 24.91 -9.08 15.00
CA ALA A 127 25.78 -10.25 15.14
C ALA A 127 25.23 -11.24 16.19
N THR A 128 24.87 -12.46 15.76
CA THR A 128 24.60 -13.57 16.67
C THR A 128 25.91 -14.30 16.98
N GLY A 129 26.70 -13.78 17.93
CA GLY A 129 27.96 -14.40 18.32
C GLY A 129 28.36 -14.07 19.74
N SER A 130 28.22 -15.03 20.66
CA SER A 130 28.87 -14.96 21.96
C SER A 130 30.37 -14.80 21.76
N ALA A 131 30.98 -13.76 22.35
CA ALA A 131 32.38 -13.33 22.20
C ALA A 131 33.46 -14.36 22.64
N ARG A 132 33.42 -15.60 22.14
CA ARG A 132 34.32 -16.69 22.54
C ARG A 132 34.76 -17.64 21.41
N SER A 133 34.67 -17.25 20.14
CA SER A 133 35.26 -18.06 19.05
C SER A 133 36.05 -17.18 18.09
N GLU A 134 37.32 -17.53 17.87
CA GLU A 134 38.22 -16.94 16.85
C GLU A 134 37.82 -17.34 15.42
N GLY A 135 36.53 -17.37 15.11
CA GLY A 135 35.98 -17.56 13.77
C GLY A 135 35.07 -16.38 13.49
N GLY A 136 35.37 -15.63 12.43
CA GLY A 136 34.81 -14.30 12.13
C GLY A 136 33.30 -14.16 12.33
N GLU A 137 32.89 -12.95 12.67
CA GLU A 137 31.49 -12.56 12.85
C GLU A 137 30.67 -13.01 11.63
N VAL A 138 29.77 -13.98 11.86
CA VAL A 138 28.84 -14.44 10.83
C VAL A 138 27.59 -13.57 10.93
N MET A 139 27.37 -12.72 9.94
CA MET A 139 26.12 -11.97 9.80
C MET A 139 24.95 -12.97 9.66
N ALA A 140 24.00 -12.91 10.60
CA ALA A 140 22.83 -13.77 10.61
C ALA A 140 21.58 -13.09 10.05
N ALA A 141 21.52 -11.75 10.11
CA ALA A 141 20.40 -10.96 9.61
C ALA A 141 20.86 -9.54 9.24
N SER A 142 20.12 -8.91 8.33
CA SER A 142 20.23 -7.48 8.00
C SER A 142 18.92 -6.79 8.37
N VAL A 143 19.00 -5.68 9.12
CA VAL A 143 17.84 -4.88 9.51
C VAL A 143 17.84 -3.57 8.74
N CYS A 144 16.68 -3.20 8.19
CA CYS A 144 16.47 -1.95 7.46
C CYS A 144 15.19 -1.27 7.94
N GLU A 145 15.29 0.01 8.32
CA GLU A 145 14.12 0.81 8.67
C GLU A 145 13.38 1.28 7.40
N LEU A 146 12.06 1.15 7.39
CA LEU A 146 11.22 1.63 6.30
C LEU A 146 10.55 2.96 6.66
N PRO A 147 10.37 3.87 5.69
CA PRO A 147 10.88 3.80 4.31
C PRO A 147 12.39 4.08 4.26
N SER A 148 13.16 3.33 3.46
CA SER A 148 14.62 3.49 3.32
C SER A 148 14.98 4.11 1.98
N LEU A 149 15.93 5.06 1.99
CA LEU A 149 16.45 5.65 0.75
C LEU A 149 17.19 4.61 -0.11
N GLY A 150 17.76 3.56 0.49
CA GLY A 150 18.51 2.51 -0.22
C GLY A 150 17.63 1.63 -1.12
N TRP A 151 16.31 1.65 -0.90
CA TRP A 151 15.33 0.87 -1.67
C TRP A 151 14.58 1.71 -2.71
N GLU A 152 14.87 3.01 -2.76
CA GLU A 152 14.23 3.95 -3.67
C GLU A 152 14.56 3.61 -5.13
N GLY A 153 13.55 3.56 -5.99
CA GLY A 153 13.74 3.25 -7.41
C GLY A 153 13.92 1.75 -7.70
N LEU A 154 14.04 0.91 -6.68
CA LEU A 154 14.16 -0.54 -6.87
C LEU A 154 12.90 -1.10 -7.54
N TRP A 155 11.72 -0.67 -7.10
CA TRP A 155 10.45 -1.11 -7.66
C TRP A 155 10.34 -0.79 -9.17
N GLU A 156 10.72 0.40 -9.57
CA GLU A 156 10.70 0.89 -10.95
C GLU A 156 11.74 0.16 -11.82
N SER A 157 12.89 -0.21 -11.22
CA SER A 157 13.95 -0.93 -11.93
C SER A 157 13.60 -2.38 -12.27
N LEU A 158 12.65 -2.98 -11.55
CA LEU A 158 12.16 -4.33 -11.85
C LEU A 158 11.27 -4.29 -13.09
N ILE A 159 11.66 -4.97 -14.17
CA ILE A 159 10.87 -5.03 -15.40
C ILE A 159 10.40 -6.47 -15.59
N PHE A 160 9.08 -6.66 -15.55
CA PHE A 160 8.42 -7.94 -15.79
C PHE A 160 7.57 -7.87 -17.07
N SER A 161 7.39 -9.00 -17.74
CA SER A 161 6.57 -9.11 -18.95
C SER A 161 5.06 -9.03 -18.69
N ASP A 162 4.66 -9.35 -17.47
CA ASP A 162 3.27 -9.49 -17.05
C ASP A 162 2.93 -8.51 -15.91
N ASP A 163 1.66 -8.48 -15.52
CA ASP A 163 1.08 -7.73 -14.40
C ASP A 163 1.50 -8.24 -13.00
N ILE A 164 2.69 -8.86 -12.90
CA ILE A 164 3.22 -9.47 -11.67
C ILE A 164 3.33 -8.43 -10.56
N LYS A 165 3.75 -7.21 -10.89
CA LYS A 165 3.85 -6.10 -9.93
C LYS A 165 2.51 -5.79 -9.25
N SER A 166 1.46 -5.60 -10.05
CA SER A 166 0.11 -5.33 -9.56
C SER A 166 -0.41 -6.51 -8.74
N LYS A 167 -0.26 -7.75 -9.25
CA LYS A 167 -0.68 -8.96 -8.52
C LYS A 167 0.01 -9.12 -7.17
N LEU A 168 1.30 -8.78 -7.09
CA LEU A 168 2.05 -8.83 -5.84
C LEU A 168 1.53 -7.79 -4.84
N LEU A 169 1.27 -6.56 -5.30
CA LEU A 169 0.67 -5.52 -4.45
C LEU A 169 -0.73 -5.91 -3.97
N ASP A 170 -1.57 -6.46 -4.85
CA ASP A 170 -2.92 -6.93 -4.49
C ASP A 170 -2.87 -8.03 -3.44
N TYR A 171 -1.94 -8.98 -3.57
CA TYR A 171 -1.74 -10.05 -2.60
C TYR A 171 -1.31 -9.53 -1.23
N ILE A 172 -0.36 -8.59 -1.18
CA ILE A 172 0.10 -7.97 0.07
C ILE A 172 -1.03 -7.16 0.71
N TYR A 173 -1.76 -6.35 -0.08
CA TYR A 173 -2.88 -5.56 0.42
C TYR A 173 -3.98 -6.45 1.00
N ALA A 174 -4.37 -7.51 0.28
CA ALA A 174 -5.33 -8.49 0.76
C ALA A 174 -4.85 -9.14 2.06
N THR A 175 -3.57 -9.53 2.13
CA THR A 175 -2.99 -10.13 3.35
C THR A 175 -3.06 -9.19 4.55
N ILE A 176 -2.74 -7.91 4.37
CA ILE A 176 -2.82 -6.91 5.46
C ILE A 176 -4.28 -6.72 5.88
N LEU A 177 -5.21 -6.60 4.92
CA LEU A 177 -6.63 -6.46 5.19
C LEU A 177 -7.21 -7.67 5.94
N PHE A 178 -6.81 -8.89 5.55
CA PHE A 178 -7.21 -10.13 6.22
C PHE A 178 -6.52 -10.31 7.57
N SER A 179 -5.37 -9.68 7.82
CA SER A 179 -4.74 -9.69 9.14
C SER A 179 -5.38 -8.71 10.11
N ASP A 180 -5.95 -7.60 9.61
CA ASP A 180 -6.59 -6.56 10.43
C ASP A 180 -8.06 -6.88 10.74
N ALA A 181 -8.75 -7.54 9.80
CA ALA A 181 -9.98 -8.24 10.09
C ALA A 181 -9.62 -9.50 10.89
N ASP A 182 -10.00 -9.59 12.16
CA ASP A 182 -9.83 -10.75 13.05
C ASP A 182 -10.60 -11.99 12.53
N VAL A 183 -10.20 -12.51 11.37
CA VAL A 183 -10.84 -13.65 10.70
C VAL A 183 -10.29 -14.91 11.36
N ASP A 184 -11.20 -15.69 11.96
CA ASP A 184 -10.90 -17.00 12.54
C ASP A 184 -10.01 -17.82 11.61
N CYS A 185 -8.74 -17.94 11.97
CA CYS A 185 -7.65 -18.41 11.11
C CYS A 185 -7.64 -19.95 10.97
N GLU A 186 -8.82 -20.57 10.85
CA GLU A 186 -8.96 -22.02 10.69
C GLU A 186 -9.02 -22.47 9.21
N PHE A 187 -9.22 -21.55 8.25
CA PHE A 187 -9.41 -21.91 6.84
C PHE A 187 -8.54 -21.19 5.80
N VAL A 188 -7.72 -20.22 6.20
CA VAL A 188 -6.83 -19.48 5.27
C VAL A 188 -5.38 -19.56 5.74
N SER A 189 -4.61 -20.45 5.13
CA SER A 189 -3.16 -20.53 5.36
C SER A 189 -2.46 -19.41 4.60
N ILE A 190 -2.25 -18.26 5.23
CA ILE A 190 -1.30 -17.24 4.74
C ILE A 190 0.00 -17.43 5.52
N GLN A 191 0.94 -18.15 4.92
CA GLN A 191 2.26 -18.33 5.51
C GLN A 191 3.14 -17.13 5.14
N VAL A 192 3.15 -16.11 6.00
CA VAL A 192 4.15 -15.05 5.95
C VAL A 192 5.43 -15.60 6.57
N PHE A 193 6.43 -15.90 5.74
CA PHE A 193 7.79 -16.12 6.24
C PHE A 193 8.35 -14.76 6.66
N VAL A 194 8.45 -14.55 7.98
CA VAL A 194 9.39 -13.59 8.57
C VAL A 194 10.72 -14.30 8.76
#